data_AF-A0A084K0H2-F1
#
_entry.id   AF-A0A084K0H2-F1
#
_cell.length_a   1.000
_cell.length_b   1.000
_cell.length_c   1.000
_cell.angle_alpha   90.00
_cell.angle_beta   90.00
_cell.angle_gamma   90.00
#
_symmetry.space_group_name_H-M   'P 1'
#
loop_
_entity.id
_entity.type
_entity.pdbx_description
1 polymer ?
#
loop_
_entity_poly.entity_id
_entity_poly.type
_entity_poly.pdbx_seq_one_letter_code
_entity_poly.pdbx_strand_id
1 'polypeptide(L)'
;MSKSMEDWFKEQDFNTTELPSGHRNRFLERLQAAQEDEKVISIDRDGQAEGHADARKNPWFKWSLVAGLALLMGLAGFNLGSSNDTDLASVSPEMANAQDFFSSTIAEELKQLESESSPETERLIADTKVQLLELENDYQQLKLDLDNSGNSRKVIAAMIQNFQNRIALLEAALEHIESLKQLKLNTDATIL
;
A
#
# COMPACT_ATOMS: atom_id res chain seq x y z
N MET A 1 -10.20 13.80 -41.64
CA MET A 1 -10.29 12.37 -41.29
C MET A 1 -9.37 12.13 -40.11
N SER A 2 -9.92 11.87 -38.92
CA SER A 2 -9.14 11.40 -37.77
C SER A 2 -8.82 9.92 -38.00
N LYS A 3 -7.54 9.57 -38.15
CA LYS A 3 -7.11 8.16 -38.13
C LYS A 3 -7.56 7.53 -36.81
N SER A 4 -8.04 6.29 -36.83
CA SER A 4 -8.34 5.58 -35.58
C SER A 4 -7.02 5.21 -34.89
N MET A 5 -7.09 4.97 -33.58
CA MET A 5 -5.91 4.58 -32.80
C MET A 5 -5.34 3.25 -33.31
N GLU A 6 -6.18 2.32 -33.81
CA GLU A 6 -5.69 1.08 -34.45
C GLU A 6 -4.83 1.34 -35.69
N ASP A 7 -5.17 2.34 -36.50
CA ASP A 7 -4.39 2.66 -37.70
C ASP A 7 -2.99 3.19 -37.33
N TRP A 8 -2.89 3.97 -36.26
CA TRP A 8 -1.61 4.46 -35.74
C TRP A 8 -0.73 3.32 -35.22
N PHE A 9 -1.30 2.35 -34.51
CA PHE A 9 -0.58 1.18 -34.00
C PHE A 9 -0.05 0.28 -35.13
N LYS A 10 -0.83 0.08 -36.20
CA LYS A 10 -0.40 -0.71 -37.36
C LYS A 10 0.75 -0.07 -38.15
N GLU A 11 0.89 1.25 -38.07
CA GLU A 11 1.98 1.99 -38.72
C GLU A 11 3.30 1.96 -37.92
N GLN A 12 3.29 1.49 -36.66
CA GLN A 12 4.52 1.41 -35.86
C GLN A 12 5.25 0.08 -36.08
N ASP A 13 6.56 0.17 -36.37
CA ASP A 13 7.45 -1.00 -36.42
C ASP A 13 7.89 -1.37 -35.00
N PHE A 14 7.06 -2.17 -34.32
CA PHE A 14 7.40 -2.66 -32.98
C PHE A 14 8.55 -3.65 -33.07
N ASN A 15 9.65 -3.32 -32.40
CA ASN A 15 10.76 -4.23 -32.27
C ASN A 15 10.34 -5.45 -31.43
N THR A 16 10.00 -6.54 -32.11
CA THR A 16 9.62 -7.84 -31.53
C THR A 16 10.83 -8.77 -31.35
N THR A 17 12.05 -8.28 -31.56
CA THR A 17 13.24 -9.11 -31.38
C THR A 17 13.38 -9.52 -29.93
N GLU A 18 13.67 -10.80 -29.71
CA GLU A 18 13.94 -11.30 -28.37
C GLU A 18 15.13 -10.56 -27.77
N LEU A 19 14.98 -10.07 -26.54
CA LEU A 19 16.06 -9.36 -25.86
C LEU A 19 17.30 -10.26 -25.75
N PRO A 20 18.52 -9.72 -25.94
CA PRO A 20 19.74 -10.49 -25.79
C PRO A 20 19.79 -11.18 -24.41
N SER A 21 20.29 -12.41 -24.38
CA SER A 21 20.45 -13.16 -23.13
C SER A 21 21.25 -12.34 -22.09
N GLY A 22 20.85 -12.47 -20.82
CA GLY A 22 21.45 -11.71 -19.71
C GLY A 22 20.92 -10.29 -19.51
N HIS A 23 19.91 -9.82 -20.27
CA HIS A 23 19.27 -8.51 -20.07
C HIS A 23 18.75 -8.32 -18.63
N ARG A 24 18.04 -9.33 -18.09
CA ARG A 24 17.52 -9.31 -16.72
C ARG A 24 18.63 -9.13 -15.68
N ASN A 25 19.75 -9.82 -15.84
CA ASN A 25 20.86 -9.76 -14.89
C ASN A 25 21.54 -8.39 -14.92
N ARG A 26 21.76 -7.83 -16.12
CA ARG A 26 22.28 -6.45 -16.28
C ARG A 26 21.35 -5.40 -15.69
N PHE A 27 20.03 -5.61 -15.79
CA PHE A 27 19.05 -4.73 -15.15
C PHE A 27 19.14 -4.79 -13.62
N LEU A 28 19.18 -6.00 -13.05
CA LEU A 28 19.33 -6.18 -11.59
C LEU A 28 20.64 -5.59 -11.07
N GLU A 29 21.74 -5.77 -11.81
CA GLU A 29 23.05 -5.20 -11.49
C GLU A 29 23.02 -3.67 -11.49
N ARG A 30 22.34 -3.05 -12.48
CA ARG A 30 22.13 -1.59 -12.51
C ARG A 30 21.25 -1.10 -11.37
N LEU A 31 20.23 -1.86 -10.98
CA LEU A 31 19.34 -1.51 -9.86
C LEU A 31 20.11 -1.54 -8.54
N GLN A 32 20.92 -2.58 -8.33
CA GLN A 32 21.74 -2.71 -7.14
C GLN A 32 22.82 -1.63 -7.07
N ALA A 33 23.50 -1.33 -8.18
CA ALA A 33 24.47 -0.24 -8.25
C ALA A 33 23.84 1.14 -7.95
N ALA A 34 22.61 1.37 -8.41
CA ALA A 34 21.88 2.61 -8.12
C ALA A 34 21.48 2.75 -6.64
N GLN A 35 21.38 1.65 -5.89
CA GLN A 35 21.14 1.67 -4.44
C GLN A 35 22.42 1.91 -3.63
N GLU A 36 23.60 1.67 -4.20
CA GLU A 36 24.89 1.89 -3.53
C GLU A 36 25.38 3.34 -3.64
N ASP A 37 24.92 4.10 -4.64
CA ASP A 37 25.30 5.51 -4.87
C ASP A 37 24.52 6.53 -4.02
N GLU A 38 23.49 6.11 -3.27
CA GLU A 38 22.82 6.98 -2.29
C GLU A 38 23.62 7.04 -0.98
N LYS A 39 24.82 7.62 -1.09
CA LYS A 39 25.67 7.96 0.05
C LYS A 39 25.02 9.08 0.84
N VAL A 40 24.20 8.67 1.82
CA VAL A 40 23.69 9.47 2.93
C VAL A 40 24.79 10.42 3.43
N ILE A 41 24.48 11.72 3.47
CA ILE A 41 25.31 12.73 4.12
C ILE A 41 25.32 12.40 5.62
N SER A 42 26.36 11.72 6.08
CA SER A 42 26.63 11.48 7.50
C SER A 42 27.15 12.77 8.13
N ILE A 43 26.36 13.37 9.02
CA ILE A 43 26.86 14.36 9.98
C ILE A 43 27.66 13.58 11.02
N ASP A 44 28.99 13.75 11.00
CA ASP A 44 29.90 13.10 11.94
C ASP A 44 29.62 13.57 13.37
N ARG A 45 29.23 12.62 14.24
CA ARG A 45 29.30 12.79 15.69
C ARG A 45 30.08 11.62 16.27
N ASP A 46 31.33 11.95 16.60
CA ASP A 46 32.38 11.12 17.17
C ASP A 46 31.98 10.50 18.53
N GLY A 47 32.35 9.24 18.77
CA GLY A 47 32.08 8.56 20.05
C GLY A 47 32.06 7.02 20.06
N GLN A 48 33.23 6.40 19.87
CA GLN A 48 33.73 5.08 20.31
C GLN A 48 32.83 3.92 20.81
N ALA A 49 33.20 2.73 20.28
CA ALA A 49 33.45 1.43 20.93
C ALA A 49 32.37 0.31 20.88
N GLU A 50 32.63 -0.63 19.96
CA GLU A 50 32.73 -2.09 20.09
C GLU A 50 31.64 -2.92 20.78
N GLY A 51 31.11 -3.88 20.02
CA GLY A 51 30.35 -5.01 20.54
C GLY A 51 29.71 -5.85 19.43
N HIS A 52 30.41 -6.89 18.95
CA HIS A 52 29.82 -7.93 18.13
C HIS A 52 28.77 -8.70 18.95
N ALA A 53 27.49 -8.43 18.70
CA ALA A 53 26.38 -9.19 19.27
C ALA A 53 25.75 -10.06 18.18
N ASP A 54 26.00 -11.37 18.26
CA ASP A 54 25.31 -12.38 17.48
C ASP A 54 23.79 -12.24 17.66
N ALA A 55 23.12 -11.89 16.57
CA ALA A 55 21.67 -11.75 16.49
C ALA A 55 21.01 -13.14 16.58
N ARG A 56 20.82 -13.63 17.81
CA ARG A 56 19.92 -14.74 18.09
C ARG A 56 18.51 -14.31 17.70
N LYS A 57 18.02 -14.85 16.58
CA LYS A 57 16.65 -14.65 16.09
C LYS A 57 15.66 -15.25 17.08
N ASN A 58 15.12 -14.42 17.98
CA ASN A 58 14.07 -14.80 18.91
C ASN A 58 12.71 -14.81 18.16
N PRO A 59 11.97 -15.93 18.11
CA PRO A 59 10.75 -16.07 17.30
C PRO A 59 9.53 -15.30 17.84
N TRP A 60 9.67 -14.51 18.90
CA TRP A 60 8.59 -13.71 19.48
C TRP A 60 8.25 -12.43 18.69
N PHE A 61 9.09 -12.04 17.73
CA PHE A 61 8.90 -10.79 16.96
C PHE A 61 7.79 -10.87 15.90
N LYS A 62 7.15 -12.03 15.73
CA LYS A 62 6.01 -12.20 14.81
C LYS A 62 4.75 -11.44 15.21
N TRP A 63 4.69 -10.88 16.42
CA TRP A 63 3.56 -10.07 16.90
C TRP A 63 3.89 -8.57 17.03
N SER A 64 5.13 -8.15 16.76
CA SER A 64 5.53 -6.73 16.90
C SER A 64 4.89 -5.82 15.85
N LEU A 65 4.38 -6.38 14.74
CA LEU A 65 3.77 -5.59 13.68
C LEU A 65 2.35 -5.10 14.07
N VAL A 66 1.64 -5.83 14.94
CA VAL A 66 0.29 -5.46 15.40
C VAL A 66 0.36 -4.41 16.52
N ALA A 67 1.32 -4.54 17.44
CA ALA A 67 1.54 -3.55 18.48
C ALA A 67 2.02 -2.20 17.91
N GLY A 68 2.79 -2.20 16.83
CA GLY A 68 3.21 -0.98 16.13
C GLY A 68 2.03 -0.19 15.56
N LEU A 69 1.04 -0.86 14.97
CA LEU A 69 -0.13 -0.20 14.37
C LEU A 69 -1.08 0.37 15.44
N ALA A 70 -1.29 -0.36 16.55
CA ALA A 70 -2.05 0.14 17.69
C ALA A 70 -1.33 1.30 18.42
N LEU A 71 0.00 1.27 18.49
CA LEU A 71 0.82 2.35 19.08
C LEU A 71 0.89 3.57 18.16
N LEU A 72 0.90 3.41 16.84
CA LEU A 72 0.82 4.51 15.87
C LEU A 72 -0.54 5.20 15.89
N MET A 73 -1.63 4.44 16.00
CA MET A 73 -2.98 4.99 16.22
C MET A 73 -3.09 5.72 17.58
N GLY A 74 -2.41 5.20 18.63
CA GLY A 74 -2.40 5.83 19.96
C GLY A 74 -1.47 7.05 20.09
N LEU A 75 -0.34 7.09 19.39
CA LEU A 75 0.63 8.20 19.43
C LEU A 75 0.27 9.35 18.50
N ALA A 76 -0.48 9.09 17.41
CA ALA A 76 -1.12 10.15 16.63
C ALA A 76 -2.14 10.95 17.48
N GLY A 77 -2.76 10.32 18.47
CA GLY A 77 -3.72 10.96 19.38
C GLY A 77 -3.10 11.81 20.51
N PHE A 78 -1.79 11.75 20.75
CA PHE A 78 -1.16 12.46 21.89
C PHE A 78 -0.44 13.77 21.52
N ASN A 79 -0.25 14.05 20.22
CA ASN A 79 0.45 15.26 19.75
C ASN A 79 -0.31 16.04 18.66
N LEU A 80 -1.63 16.20 18.81
CA LEU A 80 -2.35 17.23 18.06
C LEU A 80 -3.31 17.95 18.99
N GLY A 81 -2.88 19.12 19.45
CA GLY A 81 -3.71 19.99 20.26
C GLY A 81 -4.99 20.34 19.50
N SER A 82 -6.14 20.07 20.12
CA SER A 82 -7.46 20.64 19.82
C SER A 82 -7.66 21.18 18.40
N SER A 83 -7.51 20.33 17.39
CA SER A 83 -8.07 20.58 16.06
C SER A 83 -9.49 20.05 16.08
N ASN A 84 -10.46 20.89 15.73
CA ASN A 84 -11.77 20.39 15.32
C ASN A 84 -11.51 19.32 14.25
N ASP A 85 -12.00 18.10 14.46
CA ASP A 85 -11.76 16.97 13.58
C ASP A 85 -12.57 17.18 12.29
N THR A 86 -12.06 18.04 11.39
CA THR A 86 -12.71 18.32 10.11
C THR A 86 -12.48 17.11 9.21
N ASP A 87 -13.51 16.30 9.07
CA ASP A 87 -13.55 15.13 8.21
C ASP A 87 -14.87 15.08 7.41
N LEU A 88 -15.12 13.97 6.72
CA LEU A 88 -16.32 13.82 5.91
C LEU A 88 -17.59 13.90 6.78
N ALA A 89 -17.54 13.38 8.00
CA ALA A 89 -18.65 13.41 8.96
C ALA A 89 -19.00 14.83 9.42
N SER A 90 -18.05 15.76 9.40
CA SER A 90 -18.29 17.17 9.72
C SER A 90 -19.11 17.93 8.67
N VAL A 91 -19.25 17.40 7.44
CA VAL A 91 -19.91 18.08 6.32
C VAL A 91 -21.43 18.02 6.41
N SER A 92 -22.00 16.84 6.68
CA SER A 92 -23.43 16.62 6.85
C SER A 92 -23.72 15.29 7.56
N PRO A 93 -24.93 15.09 8.13
CA PRO A 93 -25.33 13.81 8.72
C PRO A 93 -25.24 12.63 7.73
N GLU A 94 -25.58 12.85 6.46
CA GLU A 94 -25.48 11.83 5.42
C GLU A 94 -24.03 11.46 5.14
N MET A 95 -23.13 12.45 5.15
CA MET A 95 -21.70 12.23 4.97
C MET A 95 -21.05 11.52 6.16
N ALA A 96 -21.55 11.76 7.38
CA ALA A 96 -21.16 10.99 8.56
C ALA A 96 -21.53 9.51 8.43
N ASN A 97 -22.78 9.23 8.03
CA ASN A 97 -23.21 7.85 7.78
C ASN A 97 -22.38 7.17 6.69
N ALA A 98 -22.02 7.91 5.63
CA ALA A 98 -21.16 7.38 4.57
C ALA A 98 -19.75 7.07 5.08
N GLN A 99 -19.15 7.94 5.89
CA GLN A 99 -17.85 7.70 6.52
C GLN A 99 -17.87 6.46 7.41
N ASP A 100 -18.91 6.30 8.24
CA ASP A 100 -19.08 5.14 9.11
C ASP A 100 -19.20 3.85 8.28
N PHE A 101 -20.03 3.89 7.24
CA PHE A 101 -20.18 2.75 6.32
C PHE A 101 -18.84 2.34 5.70
N PHE A 102 -18.14 3.26 5.02
CA PHE A 102 -16.88 2.93 4.36
C PHE A 102 -15.79 2.49 5.35
N SER A 103 -15.69 3.14 6.51
CA SER A 103 -14.70 2.77 7.53
C SER A 103 -14.97 1.36 8.07
N SER A 104 -16.24 1.00 8.25
CA SER A 104 -16.61 -0.35 8.69
C SER A 104 -16.30 -1.41 7.62
N THR A 105 -16.60 -1.14 6.34
CA THR A 105 -16.28 -2.02 5.22
C THR A 105 -14.77 -2.25 5.10
N ILE A 106 -13.97 -1.19 5.14
CA ILE A 106 -12.49 -1.29 5.07
C ILE A 106 -11.95 -2.12 6.23
N ALA A 107 -12.49 -1.94 7.44
CA ALA A 107 -12.07 -2.72 8.61
C ALA A 107 -12.42 -4.21 8.47
N GLU A 108 -13.59 -4.53 7.92
CA GLU A 108 -14.03 -5.90 7.67
C GLU A 108 -13.16 -6.57 6.60
N GLU A 109 -12.94 -5.91 5.46
CA GLU A 109 -12.12 -6.43 4.37
C GLU A 109 -10.65 -6.59 4.76
N LEU A 110 -10.09 -5.63 5.48
CA LEU A 110 -8.72 -5.75 5.99
C LEU A 110 -8.59 -6.95 6.93
N LYS A 111 -9.57 -7.16 7.82
CA LYS A 111 -9.61 -8.32 8.71
C LYS A 111 -9.72 -9.62 7.91
N GLN A 112 -10.54 -9.65 6.86
CA GLN A 112 -10.63 -10.80 5.97
C GLN A 112 -9.29 -11.07 5.29
N LEU A 113 -8.64 -10.05 4.74
CA LEU A 113 -7.32 -10.16 4.10
C LEU A 113 -6.27 -10.71 5.07
N GLU A 114 -6.26 -10.23 6.32
CA GLU A 114 -5.35 -10.73 7.35
C GLU A 114 -5.61 -12.19 7.72
N SER A 115 -6.87 -12.63 7.70
CA SER A 115 -7.23 -14.02 7.97
C SER A 115 -6.70 -15.00 6.90
N GLU A 116 -6.34 -14.48 5.73
CA GLU A 116 -5.81 -15.24 4.61
C GLU A 116 -4.27 -15.36 4.60
N SER A 117 -3.63 -15.06 5.73
CA SER A 117 -2.18 -15.13 5.88
C SER A 117 -1.64 -16.56 5.78
N SER A 118 -0.79 -16.80 4.78
CA SER A 118 0.00 -18.01 4.60
C SER A 118 1.39 -17.64 4.04
N PRO A 119 2.39 -18.56 4.06
CA PRO A 119 3.70 -18.30 3.44
C PRO A 119 3.62 -17.87 1.97
N GLU A 120 2.62 -18.34 1.24
CA GLU A 120 2.40 -18.01 -0.17
C GLU A 120 1.74 -16.63 -0.37
N THR A 121 0.92 -16.16 0.58
CA THR A 121 0.18 -14.88 0.47
C THR A 121 0.82 -13.74 1.26
N GLU A 122 1.77 -14.02 2.15
CA GLU A 122 2.39 -13.06 3.08
C GLU A 122 2.90 -11.80 2.37
N ARG A 123 3.60 -11.96 1.24
CA ARG A 123 4.13 -10.83 0.48
C ARG A 123 3.03 -9.95 -0.12
N LEU A 124 2.01 -10.56 -0.73
CA LEU A 124 0.89 -9.83 -1.31
C LEU A 124 0.13 -9.04 -0.24
N ILE A 125 -0.10 -9.65 0.93
CA ILE A 125 -0.76 -8.98 2.06
C ILE A 125 0.08 -7.82 2.56
N ALA A 126 1.40 -8.00 2.71
CA ALA A 126 2.31 -6.94 3.14
C ALA A 126 2.32 -5.76 2.16
N ASP A 127 2.45 -6.04 0.85
CA ASP A 127 2.46 -5.02 -0.21
C ASP A 127 1.10 -4.28 -0.28
N THR A 128 -0.01 -4.98 -0.06
CA THR A 128 -1.35 -4.38 0.00
C THR A 128 -1.49 -3.44 1.20
N LYS A 129 -0.98 -3.84 2.37
CA LYS A 129 -1.00 -3.01 3.58
C LYS A 129 -0.19 -1.73 3.42
N VAL A 130 0.95 -1.79 2.72
CA VAL A 130 1.75 -0.58 2.42
C VAL A 130 0.95 0.39 1.54
N GLN A 131 0.33 -0.09 0.47
CA GLN A 131 -0.52 0.75 -0.39
C GLN A 131 -1.74 1.30 0.34
N LEU A 132 -2.34 0.52 1.25
CA LEU A 132 -3.45 0.99 2.09
C LEU A 132 -3.03 2.14 3.01
N LEU A 133 -1.79 2.11 3.53
CA LEU A 133 -1.23 3.20 4.34
C LEU A 133 -0.97 4.47 3.51
N GLU A 134 -0.54 4.34 2.26
CA GLU A 134 -0.41 5.49 1.34
C GLU A 134 -1.76 6.17 1.13
N LEU A 135 -2.81 5.39 0.85
CA LEU A 135 -4.17 5.91 0.70
C LEU A 135 -4.69 6.55 2.00
N GLU A 136 -4.41 5.97 3.17
CA GLU A 136 -4.76 6.59 4.45
C GLU A 136 -4.05 7.94 4.63
N ASN A 137 -2.76 8.03 4.31
CA ASN A 137 -2.03 9.29 4.40
C ASN A 137 -2.60 10.36 3.44
N ASP A 138 -3.00 9.98 2.23
CA ASP A 138 -3.70 10.87 1.30
C ASP A 138 -5.03 11.36 1.89
N TYR A 139 -5.79 10.49 2.59
CA TYR A 139 -7.01 10.90 3.28
C TYR A 139 -6.74 11.95 4.37
N GLN A 140 -5.65 11.78 5.14
CA GLN A 140 -5.26 12.77 6.14
C GLN A 140 -4.92 14.13 5.52
N GLN A 141 -4.27 14.16 4.35
CA GLN A 141 -4.06 15.41 3.61
C GLN A 141 -5.39 16.02 3.13
N LEU A 142 -6.31 15.19 2.64
CA LEU A 142 -7.63 15.64 2.21
C LEU A 142 -8.46 16.23 3.36
N LYS A 143 -8.31 15.76 4.60
CA LYS A 143 -8.92 16.40 5.78
C LYS A 143 -8.44 17.84 5.97
N LEU A 144 -7.13 18.08 5.83
CA LEU A 144 -6.56 19.43 5.89
C LEU A 144 -7.07 20.32 4.75
N ASP A 145 -7.12 19.77 3.54
CA ASP A 145 -7.66 20.48 2.37
C ASP A 145 -9.16 20.80 2.52
N LEU A 146 -9.92 19.93 3.18
CA LEU A 146 -11.34 20.11 3.42
C LEU A 146 -11.58 21.33 4.32
N ASP A 147 -10.83 21.43 5.41
CA ASP A 147 -10.86 22.55 6.34
C ASP A 147 -10.42 23.85 5.66
N ASN A 148 -9.26 23.83 4.99
CA ASN A 148 -8.70 24.99 4.30
C ASN A 148 -9.58 25.51 3.15
N SER A 149 -10.32 24.62 2.49
CA SER A 149 -11.17 24.97 1.35
C SER A 149 -12.61 25.36 1.73
N GLY A 150 -12.96 25.29 3.02
CA GLY A 150 -14.33 25.55 3.49
C GLY A 150 -15.32 24.52 2.96
N ASN A 151 -15.00 23.24 3.07
CA ASN A 151 -15.82 22.11 2.60
C ASN A 151 -16.06 22.09 1.09
N SER A 152 -14.99 22.28 0.29
CA SER A 152 -15.09 22.20 -1.17
C SER A 152 -15.62 20.85 -1.64
N ARG A 153 -16.65 20.87 -2.50
CA ARG A 153 -17.22 19.66 -3.13
C ARG A 153 -16.18 18.80 -3.86
N LYS A 154 -15.11 19.41 -4.39
CA LYS A 154 -14.02 18.67 -5.05
C LYS A 154 -13.20 17.87 -4.05
N VAL A 155 -12.93 18.43 -2.88
CA VAL A 155 -12.20 17.73 -1.80
C VAL A 155 -13.06 16.62 -1.22
N ILE A 156 -14.36 16.88 -0.99
CA ILE A 156 -15.33 15.86 -0.57
C ILE A 156 -15.35 14.68 -1.56
N ALA A 157 -15.40 14.96 -2.87
CA ALA A 157 -15.35 13.90 -3.88
C ALA A 157 -14.03 13.11 -3.85
N ALA A 158 -12.90 13.77 -3.63
CA ALA A 158 -11.60 13.11 -3.49
C ALA A 158 -11.52 12.24 -2.23
N MET A 159 -12.11 12.67 -1.11
CA MET A 159 -12.20 11.88 0.13
C MET A 159 -13.04 10.62 -0.07
N ILE A 160 -14.19 10.73 -0.74
CA ILE A 160 -15.02 9.57 -1.10
C ILE A 160 -14.25 8.63 -2.03
N GLN A 161 -13.56 9.18 -3.05
CA GLN A 161 -12.76 8.37 -3.97
C GLN A 161 -11.63 7.64 -3.25
N ASN A 162 -11.01 8.26 -2.25
CA ASN A 162 -9.98 7.61 -1.43
C ASN A 162 -10.55 6.39 -0.70
N PHE A 163 -11.71 6.50 -0.05
CA PHE A 163 -12.39 5.35 0.56
C PHE A 163 -12.66 4.24 -0.46
N GLN A 164 -13.19 4.60 -1.63
CA GLN A 164 -13.46 3.63 -2.71
C GLN A 164 -12.19 2.93 -3.20
N ASN A 165 -11.08 3.66 -3.33
CA ASN A 165 -9.80 3.08 -3.74
C ASN A 165 -9.26 2.09 -2.70
N ARG A 166 -9.44 2.37 -1.41
CA ARG A 166 -9.01 1.48 -0.33
C ARG A 166 -9.78 0.17 -0.35
N ILE A 167 -11.09 0.24 -0.55
CA ILE A 167 -11.96 -0.94 -0.70
C ILE A 167 -11.55 -1.73 -1.94
N ALA A 168 -11.45 -1.09 -3.10
CA ALA A 168 -11.06 -1.75 -4.35
C ALA A 168 -9.68 -2.43 -4.27
N LEU A 169 -8.73 -1.82 -3.55
CA LEU A 169 -7.41 -2.41 -3.29
C LEU A 169 -7.50 -3.69 -2.45
N LEU A 170 -8.32 -3.69 -1.39
CA LEU A 170 -8.51 -4.84 -0.52
C LEU A 170 -9.25 -5.98 -1.24
N GLU A 171 -10.32 -5.65 -1.98
CA GLU A 171 -11.06 -6.60 -2.82
C GLU A 171 -10.14 -7.27 -3.85
N ALA A 172 -9.34 -6.49 -4.58
CA ALA A 172 -8.41 -7.02 -5.57
C ALA A 172 -7.34 -7.95 -4.95
N ALA A 173 -6.85 -7.63 -3.75
CA ALA A 173 -5.91 -8.48 -3.04
C ALA A 173 -6.55 -9.81 -2.62
N LEU A 174 -7.79 -9.78 -2.12
CA LEU A 174 -8.56 -10.97 -1.77
C LEU A 174 -8.83 -11.86 -3.00
N GLU A 175 -9.24 -11.27 -4.13
CA GLU A 175 -9.46 -11.99 -5.38
C GLU A 175 -8.17 -12.67 -5.89
N HIS A 176 -7.04 -11.99 -5.78
CA HIS A 176 -5.75 -12.55 -6.16
C HIS A 176 -5.35 -13.72 -5.24
N ILE A 177 -5.58 -13.61 -3.93
CA ILE A 177 -5.35 -14.72 -3.00
C ILE A 177 -6.23 -15.92 -3.36
N GLU A 178 -7.52 -15.69 -3.64
CA GLU A 178 -8.43 -16.76 -4.01
C GLU A 178 -7.99 -17.46 -5.30
N SER A 179 -7.54 -16.70 -6.30
CA SER A 179 -6.98 -17.22 -7.55
C SER A 179 -5.75 -18.11 -7.29
N LEU A 180 -4.83 -17.69 -6.40
CA LEU A 180 -3.66 -18.49 -6.02
C LEU A 180 -4.05 -19.82 -5.36
N LYS A 181 -5.07 -19.82 -4.50
CA LYS A 181 -5.58 -21.04 -3.87
C LYS A 181 -6.18 -22.00 -4.89
N GLN A 182 -6.98 -21.51 -5.84
CA GLN A 182 -7.59 -22.34 -6.88
C GLN A 182 -6.54 -23.01 -7.78
N LEU A 183 -5.47 -22.28 -8.13
CA LEU A 183 -4.36 -22.84 -8.92
C LEU A 183 -3.65 -24.00 -8.20
N LYS A 184 -3.44 -23.88 -6.89
CA LYS A 184 -2.84 -24.94 -6.05
C LYS A 184 -3.70 -26.21 -6.06
N LEU A 185 -5.00 -26.07 -5.83
CA LEU A 185 -5.94 -27.20 -5.83
C LEU A 185 -5.95 -27.97 -7.17
N ASN A 186 -5.95 -27.25 -8.30
CA ASN A 186 -5.94 -27.88 -9.62
C ASN A 186 -4.62 -28.60 -9.93
N THR A 187 -3.49 -28.07 -9.44
CA THR A 187 -2.17 -28.70 -9.60
C THR A 187 -2.10 -29.99 -8.79
N ASP A 188 -2.58 -29.98 -7.54
CA ASP A 188 -2.59 -31.16 -6.67
C ASP A 188 -3.52 -32.27 -7.19
N ALA A 189 -4.66 -31.91 -7.81
CA ALA A 189 -5.60 -32.87 -8.39
C ALA A 189 -5.11 -33.53 -9.70
N THR A 190 -4.19 -32.91 -10.42
CA THR A 190 -3.66 -33.43 -11.70
C THR A 190 -2.48 -34.39 -11.50
N ILE A 191 -1.88 -34.41 -10.31
CA ILE A 191 -0.69 -35.23 -9.97
C ILE A 191 -1.08 -36.53 -9.24
N LEU A 192 -2.36 -36.76 -8.97
CA LEU A 192 -2.91 -38.01 -8.43
C LEU A 192 -3.51 -38.89 -9.54
#